data_AF-A0A7X9WP67-F1
#
_entry.id   AF-A0A7X9WP67-F1
#
_cell.length_a   1.000
_cell.length_b   1.000
_cell.length_c   1.000
_cell.angle_alpha   90.00
_cell.angle_beta   90.00
_cell.angle_gamma   90.00
#
_symmetry.space_group_name_H-M   'P 1'
#
loop_
_entity.id
_entity.type
_entity.pdbx_description
1 polymer ?
#
loop_
_entity_poly.entity_id
_entity_poly.type
_entity_poly.pdbx_seq_one_letter_code
_entity_poly.pdbx_strand_id
1 'polypeptide(L)'
;MLRKILGTLAGILVAMLVVTGMDALSHTLFPESVARSMDYADIAAAIAAAPLTAKVILACGWFLAPLIGGLVATQISNWPLSGWIVAGLILLACVANAALIPGLPVWMWVAGVVAPLLAGLIVKGTTGPA
;
A
#
# COMPACT_ATOMS: atom_id res chain seq x y z
N MET A 1 2.12 -26.79 1.39
CA MET A 1 2.22 -25.84 0.26
C MET A 1 0.92 -25.07 0.02
N LEU A 2 -0.23 -25.75 -0.10
CA LEU A 2 -1.53 -25.09 -0.31
C LEU A 2 -1.84 -23.98 0.71
N ARG A 3 -1.65 -24.24 2.01
CA ARG A 3 -1.84 -23.23 3.07
C ARG A 3 -0.98 -21.98 2.89
N LYS A 4 0.27 -22.14 2.40
CA LYS A 4 1.18 -21.02 2.14
C LYS A 4 0.65 -20.14 1.00
N ILE A 5 0.20 -20.77 -0.08
CA ILE A 5 -0.35 -20.08 -1.25
C ILE A 5 -1.66 -19.37 -0.87
N LEU A 6 -2.62 -20.10 -0.30
CA LEU A 6 -3.93 -19.53 0.07
C LEU A 6 -3.81 -18.41 1.10
N GLY A 7 -2.92 -18.55 2.09
CA GLY A 7 -2.66 -17.48 3.05
C GLY A 7 -2.06 -16.24 2.40
N THR A 8 -1.08 -16.41 1.52
CA THR A 8 -0.49 -15.28 0.78
C THR A 8 -1.53 -14.58 -0.09
N LEU A 9 -2.35 -15.34 -0.83
CA LEU A 9 -3.42 -14.77 -1.65
C LEU A 9 -4.46 -14.03 -0.81
N ALA A 10 -4.89 -14.58 0.33
CA ALA A 10 -5.81 -13.92 1.24
C ALA A 10 -5.24 -12.59 1.75
N GLY A 11 -3.95 -12.56 2.13
CA GLY A 11 -3.29 -11.33 2.55
C GLY A 11 -3.15 -10.28 1.44
N ILE A 12 -2.87 -10.70 0.20
CA ILE A 12 -2.87 -9.81 -0.98
C ILE A 12 -4.27 -9.20 -1.17
N LEU A 13 -5.33 -10.01 -1.13
CA LEU A 13 -6.70 -9.53 -1.26
C LEU A 13 -7.04 -8.51 -0.17
N VAL A 14 -6.67 -8.79 1.08
CA VAL A 14 -6.87 -7.84 2.19
C VAL A 14 -6.08 -6.55 1.99
N ALA A 15 -4.83 -6.62 1.56
CA ALA A 15 -4.03 -5.43 1.25
C ALA A 15 -4.69 -4.57 0.15
N MET A 16 -5.20 -5.21 -0.91
CA MET A 16 -5.92 -4.50 -1.98
C MET A 16 -7.18 -3.82 -1.47
N LEU A 17 -7.95 -4.48 -0.60
CA LEU A 17 -9.13 -3.88 0.03
C LEU A 17 -8.76 -2.68 0.90
N VAL A 18 -7.63 -2.74 1.62
CA VAL A 18 -7.15 -1.63 2.44
C VAL A 18 -6.69 -0.46 1.56
N VAL A 19 -5.88 -0.69 0.52
CA VAL A 19 -5.48 0.40 -0.40
C VAL A 19 -6.70 1.05 -1.03
N THR A 20 -7.61 0.25 -1.57
CA THR A 20 -8.84 0.74 -2.21
C THR A 20 -9.73 1.49 -1.21
N GLY A 21 -9.84 0.98 0.02
CA GLY A 21 -10.59 1.62 1.09
C GLY A 21 -10.00 2.96 1.49
N MET A 22 -8.67 3.07 1.57
CA MET A 22 -7.97 4.31 1.89
C MET A 22 -8.06 5.34 0.76
N ASP A 23 -7.99 4.89 -0.49
CA ASP A 23 -8.23 5.72 -1.67
C ASP A 23 -9.68 6.24 -1.69
N ALA A 24 -10.65 5.35 -1.49
CA ALA A 24 -12.07 5.73 -1.40
C ALA A 24 -12.33 6.70 -0.24
N LEU A 25 -11.71 6.48 0.92
CA LEU A 25 -11.80 7.39 2.07
C LEU A 25 -11.23 8.78 1.74
N SER A 26 -10.11 8.84 1.03
CA SER A 26 -9.56 10.13 0.57
C SER A 26 -10.53 10.84 -0.36
N HIS A 27 -11.14 10.12 -1.31
CA HIS A 27 -12.12 10.69 -2.24
C HIS A 27 -13.42 11.14 -1.57
N THR A 28 -13.92 10.42 -0.57
CA THR A 28 -15.14 10.82 0.15
C THR A 28 -14.92 12.06 1.00
N LEU A 29 -13.73 12.21 1.59
CA LEU A 29 -13.37 13.38 2.39
C LEU A 29 -12.95 14.57 1.51
N PHE A 30 -12.37 14.32 0.34
CA PHE A 30 -11.83 15.33 -0.57
C PHE A 30 -12.24 15.06 -2.04
N PRO A 31 -13.52 15.29 -2.39
CA PRO A 31 -14.08 14.90 -3.70
C PRO A 31 -13.39 15.58 -4.90
N GLU A 32 -12.87 16.79 -4.72
CA GLU A 32 -12.25 17.59 -5.78
C GLU A 32 -10.77 17.22 -6.04
N SER A 33 -10.19 16.32 -5.24
CA SER A 33 -8.74 16.17 -5.15
C SER A 33 -8.11 15.06 -5.99
N VAL A 34 -8.90 14.14 -6.56
CA VAL A 34 -8.35 12.99 -7.29
C VAL A 34 -9.21 12.68 -8.50
N ALA A 35 -8.65 12.83 -9.70
CA ALA A 35 -9.28 12.35 -10.92
C ALA A 35 -9.26 10.82 -10.90
N ARG A 36 -10.42 10.17 -11.13
CA ARG A 36 -10.47 8.74 -11.50
C ARG A 36 -10.00 8.58 -12.95
N SER A 37 -8.74 8.91 -13.19
CA SER A 37 -8.09 8.73 -14.49
C SER A 37 -7.14 7.54 -14.43
N MET A 38 -6.97 6.88 -15.57
CA MET A 38 -5.90 5.91 -15.78
C MET A 38 -4.67 6.57 -16.41
N ASP A 39 -4.76 7.86 -16.76
CA ASP A 39 -3.66 8.65 -17.28
C ASP A 39 -2.81 9.21 -16.13
N TYR A 40 -1.50 8.95 -16.17
CA TYR A 40 -0.56 9.43 -15.16
C TYR A 40 -0.45 10.96 -15.10
N ALA A 41 -0.69 11.67 -16.21
CA ALA A 41 -0.67 13.13 -16.24
C ALA A 41 -1.87 13.72 -15.47
N ASP A 42 -3.06 13.14 -15.63
CA ASP A 42 -4.25 13.55 -14.88
C ASP A 42 -4.10 13.24 -13.38
N ILE A 43 -3.56 12.06 -13.06
CA ILE A 43 -3.25 11.68 -11.66
C ILE A 43 -2.26 12.68 -11.05
N ALA A 44 -1.21 13.06 -11.78
CA ALA A 44 -0.24 14.06 -11.32
C ALA A 44 -0.89 15.42 -11.04
N ALA A 45 -1.73 15.91 -11.96
CA ALA A 45 -2.44 17.18 -11.78
C ALA A 45 -3.37 17.14 -10.56
N ALA A 46 -4.08 16.03 -10.37
CA ALA A 46 -4.97 15.85 -9.23
C ALA A 46 -4.19 15.79 -7.90
N ILE A 47 -3.10 15.01 -7.85
CA ILE A 47 -2.21 14.98 -6.68
C ILE A 47 -1.62 16.37 -6.43
N ALA A 48 -1.22 17.13 -7.45
CA ALA A 48 -0.70 18.49 -7.25
C ALA A 48 -1.74 19.40 -6.57
N ALA A 49 -3.00 19.36 -7.03
CA ALA A 49 -4.11 20.14 -6.49
C ALA A 49 -4.63 19.63 -5.12
N ALA A 50 -4.38 18.37 -4.79
CA ALA A 50 -4.90 17.75 -3.58
C ALA A 50 -4.38 18.42 -2.29
N PRO A 51 -5.24 18.61 -1.27
CA PRO A 51 -4.82 19.10 0.02
C PRO A 51 -3.84 18.11 0.67
N LEU A 52 -2.95 18.62 1.53
CA LEU A 52 -1.95 17.80 2.21
C LEU A 52 -2.58 16.61 2.95
N THR A 53 -3.73 16.83 3.59
CA THR A 53 -4.46 15.79 4.32
C THR A 53 -4.85 14.60 3.44
N ALA A 54 -5.32 14.84 2.21
CA ALA A 54 -5.65 13.76 1.26
C ALA A 54 -4.41 12.92 0.92
N LYS A 55 -3.28 13.58 0.65
CA LYS A 55 -2.00 12.92 0.35
C LYS A 55 -1.52 12.06 1.53
N VAL A 56 -1.67 12.56 2.76
CA VAL A 56 -1.30 11.84 3.98
C VAL A 56 -2.17 10.59 4.18
N ILE A 57 -3.48 10.68 3.91
CA ILE A 57 -4.38 9.51 3.95
C ILE A 57 -3.90 8.43 2.98
N LEU A 58 -3.51 8.82 1.76
CA LEU A 58 -2.98 7.90 0.76
C LEU A 58 -1.68 7.23 1.24
N ALA A 59 -0.76 8.02 1.81
CA ALA A 59 0.48 7.51 2.39
C ALA A 59 0.25 6.56 3.58
N CYS A 60 -0.76 6.83 4.41
CA CYS A 60 -1.20 5.90 5.45
C CYS A 60 -1.70 4.58 4.86
N GLY A 61 -2.38 4.61 3.71
CA GLY A 61 -2.78 3.40 2.99
C GLY A 61 -1.59 2.53 2.56
N TRP A 62 -0.48 3.14 2.14
CA TRP A 62 0.74 2.41 1.78
C TRP A 62 1.42 1.73 2.98
N PHE A 63 1.15 2.19 4.20
CA PHE A 63 1.58 1.52 5.43
C PHE A 63 0.59 0.44 5.86
N LEU A 64 -0.70 0.79 5.92
CA LEU A 64 -1.75 -0.06 6.47
C LEU A 64 -2.02 -1.30 5.60
N ALA A 65 -1.95 -1.17 4.29
CA ALA A 65 -2.20 -2.29 3.38
C ALA A 65 -1.22 -3.46 3.57
N PRO A 66 0.11 -3.26 3.52
CA PRO A 66 1.05 -4.35 3.76
C PRO A 66 1.10 -4.79 5.22
N LEU A 67 0.74 -3.91 6.17
CA LEU A 67 0.63 -4.29 7.57
C LEU A 67 -0.53 -5.27 7.78
N ILE A 68 -1.76 -4.88 7.46
CA ILE A 68 -2.96 -5.69 7.68
C ILE A 68 -2.95 -6.92 6.78
N GLY A 69 -2.65 -6.74 5.49
CA GLY A 69 -2.54 -7.86 4.54
C GLY A 69 -1.41 -8.82 4.88
N GLY A 70 -0.26 -8.31 5.34
CA GLY A 70 0.87 -9.13 5.77
C GLY A 70 0.59 -9.93 7.04
N LEU A 71 -0.12 -9.34 8.02
CA LEU A 71 -0.61 -10.06 9.21
C LEU A 71 -1.56 -11.19 8.81
N VAL A 72 -2.56 -10.91 7.96
CA VAL A 72 -3.46 -11.96 7.47
C VAL A 72 -2.70 -13.06 6.72
N ALA A 73 -1.76 -12.67 5.85
CA ALA A 73 -0.95 -13.61 5.09
C ALA A 73 -0.19 -14.57 6.01
N THR A 74 0.55 -14.02 6.98
CA THR A 74 1.41 -14.79 7.89
C THR A 74 0.61 -15.67 8.85
N GLN A 75 -0.53 -15.17 9.37
CA GLN A 75 -1.40 -15.94 10.26
C GLN A 75 -2.02 -17.16 9.58
N ILE A 76 -2.46 -17.02 8.32
CA ILE A 76 -3.05 -18.15 7.58
C ILE A 76 -1.94 -19.08 7.08
N SER A 77 -0.87 -18.52 6.50
CA SER A 77 0.20 -19.31 5.88
C SER A 77 1.06 -20.06 6.91
N ASN A 78 1.22 -19.51 8.11
CA ASN A 78 2.28 -19.83 9.07
C ASN A 78 3.66 -19.81 8.39
N TRP A 79 3.91 -18.77 7.57
CA TRP A 79 5.14 -18.62 6.80
C TRP A 79 5.56 -17.14 6.75
N PRO A 80 6.65 -16.76 7.44
CA PRO A 80 7.06 -15.35 7.55
C PRO A 80 7.26 -14.65 6.20
N LEU A 81 7.71 -15.38 5.16
CA LEU A 81 7.93 -14.79 3.84
C LEU A 81 6.62 -14.32 3.18
N SER A 82 5.45 -14.87 3.54
CA SER A 82 4.18 -14.41 2.95
C SER A 82 3.89 -12.95 3.29
N GLY A 83 4.29 -12.48 4.47
CA GLY A 83 4.18 -11.06 4.85
C GLY A 83 5.05 -10.16 3.98
N TRP A 84 6.29 -10.60 3.69
CA TRP A 84 7.21 -9.89 2.81
C TRP A 84 6.76 -9.89 1.34
N ILE A 85 6.08 -10.94 0.88
CA ILE A 85 5.47 -10.95 -0.46
C ILE A 85 4.43 -9.84 -0.57
N VAL A 86 3.54 -9.70 0.42
CA VAL A 86 2.54 -8.62 0.44
C VAL A 86 3.22 -7.24 0.50
N ALA A 87 4.19 -7.06 1.40
CA ALA A 87 4.94 -5.81 1.52
C ALA A 87 5.69 -5.44 0.22
N GLY A 88 6.33 -6.42 -0.41
CA GLY A 88 7.02 -6.24 -1.68
C GLY A 88 6.09 -5.86 -2.83
N LEU A 89 4.89 -6.43 -2.90
CA LEU A 89 3.89 -6.06 -3.90
C LEU A 89 3.44 -4.61 -3.76
N ILE A 90 3.15 -4.17 -2.53
CA ILE A 90 2.77 -2.77 -2.29
C ILE A 90 3.95 -1.83 -2.57
N LEU A 91 5.16 -2.18 -2.14
CA LEU A 91 6.38 -1.41 -2.43
C LEU A 91 6.58 -1.24 -3.94
N LEU A 92 6.47 -2.33 -4.71
CA LEU A 92 6.61 -2.29 -6.17
C LEU A 92 5.55 -1.39 -6.80
N ALA A 93 4.30 -1.46 -6.35
CA ALA A 93 3.24 -0.57 -6.81
C ALA A 93 3.53 0.91 -6.50
N CYS A 94 4.01 1.20 -5.29
CA CYS A 94 4.41 2.56 -4.90
C CYS A 94 5.58 3.08 -5.75
N VAL A 95 6.62 2.27 -5.97
CA VAL A 95 7.78 2.64 -6.79
C VAL A 95 7.38 2.83 -8.25
N ALA A 96 6.53 1.96 -8.79
CA ALA A 96 6.00 2.09 -10.15
C ALA A 96 5.20 3.40 -10.30
N ASN A 97 4.29 3.69 -9.36
CA ASN A 97 3.52 4.93 -9.36
C ASN A 97 4.43 6.16 -9.26
N ALA A 98 5.45 6.11 -8.39
CA ALA A 98 6.39 7.21 -8.25
C ALA A 98 7.18 7.48 -9.54
N ALA A 99 7.63 6.42 -10.24
CA ALA A 99 8.35 6.53 -11.50
C ALA A 99 7.47 6.99 -12.67
N LEU A 100 6.18 6.62 -12.67
CA LEU A 100 5.27 6.87 -13.78
C LEU A 100 4.46 8.17 -13.64
N ILE A 101 4.16 8.60 -12.41
CA ILE A 101 3.41 9.85 -12.14
C ILE A 101 4.38 11.03 -12.16
N PRO A 102 4.28 11.94 -13.15
CA PRO A 102 5.18 13.09 -13.24
C PRO A 102 5.04 14.02 -12.03
N GLY A 103 6.16 14.52 -11.52
CA GLY A 103 6.14 15.57 -10.49
C GLY A 103 5.58 15.16 -9.12
N LEU A 104 5.51 13.85 -8.83
CA LEU A 104 5.04 13.36 -7.54
C LEU A 104 5.91 13.95 -6.39
N PRO A 105 5.31 14.47 -5.30
CA PRO A 105 6.07 15.09 -4.22
C PRO A 105 7.14 14.17 -3.63
N VAL A 106 8.36 14.68 -3.40
CA VAL A 106 9.51 13.89 -2.92
C VAL A 106 9.21 13.17 -1.60
N TRP A 107 8.45 13.78 -0.70
CA TRP A 107 8.08 13.10 0.55
C TRP A 107 7.17 11.88 0.31
N MET A 108 6.35 11.88 -0.74
CA MET A 108 5.52 10.73 -1.12
C MET A 108 6.37 9.60 -1.71
N TRP A 109 7.46 9.92 -2.42
CA TRP A 109 8.46 8.90 -2.81
C TRP A 109 9.05 8.22 -1.58
N VAL A 110 9.49 9.01 -0.60
CA VAL A 110 10.05 8.48 0.65
C VAL A 110 9.01 7.64 1.38
N ALA A 111 7.77 8.14 1.51
CA ALA A 111 6.69 7.39 2.16
C ALA A 111 6.37 6.08 1.42
N GLY A 112 6.30 6.09 0.08
CA GLY A 112 6.01 4.91 -0.73
C GLY A 112 7.06 3.79 -0.60
N VAL A 113 8.29 4.12 -0.20
CA VAL A 113 9.34 3.14 0.08
C VAL A 113 9.35 2.75 1.56
N VAL A 114 9.36 3.74 2.46
CA VAL A 114 9.53 3.53 3.89
C VAL A 114 8.32 2.82 4.49
N ALA A 115 7.10 3.22 4.11
CA ALA A 115 5.88 2.67 4.72
C ALA A 115 5.72 1.16 4.49
N PRO A 116 5.84 0.61 3.25
CA PRO A 116 5.74 -0.83 3.05
C PRO A 116 6.87 -1.62 3.73
N LEU A 117 8.09 -1.09 3.75
CA LEU A 117 9.23 -1.73 4.41
C LEU A 117 9.05 -1.79 5.93
N LEU A 118 8.62 -0.69 6.55
CA LEU A 118 8.33 -0.64 7.98
C LEU A 118 7.20 -1.61 8.35
N ALA A 119 6.13 -1.67 7.55
CA ALA A 119 5.07 -2.63 7.75
C ALA A 119 5.57 -4.08 7.68
N GLY A 120 6.40 -4.41 6.67
CA GLY A 120 7.01 -5.74 6.55
C GLY A 120 7.90 -6.12 7.75
N LEU A 121 8.66 -5.17 8.28
CA LEU A 121 9.45 -5.36 9.50
C LEU A 121 8.59 -5.63 10.73
N ILE A 122 7.50 -4.87 10.90
CA ILE A 122 6.55 -5.07 12.00
C ILE A 122 5.90 -6.44 11.89
N VAL A 123 5.41 -6.81 10.71
CA VAL A 123 4.80 -8.13 10.46
C VAL A 123 5.79 -9.25 10.78
N LYS A 124 7.04 -9.13 10.34
CA LYS A 124 8.10 -10.11 10.68
C LYS A 124 8.28 -10.25 12.18
N GLY A 125 8.24 -9.15 12.94
CA GLY A 125 8.36 -9.18 14.41
C GLY A 125 7.22 -9.91 15.12
N THR A 126 6.06 -10.06 14.47
CA THR A 126 4.91 -10.82 15.03
C THR A 126 4.99 -12.32 14.78
N THR A 127 5.79 -12.76 13.82
CA THR A 127 6.03 -14.19 13.57
C THR A 127 7.20 -14.68 14.42
N GLY A 128 6.99 -15.70 15.25
CA GLY A 128 8.04 -16.29 16.11
C GLY A 128 9.27 -16.76 15.33
N PRO A 129 10.42 -17.01 16.01
CA PRO A 129 11.63 -17.48 15.35
C PRO A 129 11.32 -18.77 14.58
N ALA A 130 11.66 -18.77 13.29
CA ALA A 130 11.49 -19.90 12.38
C ALA A 130 12.42 -21.06 12.72
#